data_AF-A0A1S9RS23-F1
#
_entry.id   AF-A0A1S9RS23-F1
#
_cell.length_a   1.000
_cell.length_b   1.000
_cell.length_c   1.000
_cell.angle_alpha   90.00
_cell.angle_beta   90.00
_cell.angle_gamma   90.00
#
_symmetry.space_group_name_H-M   'P 1'
#
loop_
_entity.id
_entity.type
_entity.pdbx_description
1 polymer ?
#
loop_
_entity_poly.entity_id
_entity_poly.type
_entity_poly.pdbx_seq_one_letter_code
_entity_poly.pdbx_strand_id
1 'polypeptide(L)'
;MPPIRSANAQKLAEQEGKILLALSDLQEGRIQSIRAAATLYAIPRSTLQARSDGRLSRVDIPPNGRKLTQLEEDSLVQWIISMDERGAAPRKATVREMANILLSARRSKDISQHAITIS
;
A
#
# COMPACT_ATOMS: atom_id res chain seq x y z
N MET A 1 -18.79 1.70 14.78
CA MET A 1 -19.45 1.56 13.46
C MET A 1 -18.39 1.77 12.40
N PRO A 2 -18.08 0.78 11.53
CA PRO A 2 -17.07 0.98 10.50
C PRO A 2 -17.58 1.99 9.46
N PRO A 3 -16.71 2.83 8.88
CA PRO A 3 -17.12 3.80 7.88
C PRO A 3 -17.65 3.09 6.64
N ILE A 4 -18.78 3.56 6.13
CA ILE A 4 -19.33 3.17 4.83
C ILE A 4 -18.25 3.46 3.80
N ARG A 5 -17.61 2.42 3.26
CA ARG A 5 -16.65 2.59 2.17
C ARG A 5 -17.37 3.35 1.06
N SER A 6 -16.77 4.41 0.55
CA SER A 6 -17.36 5.15 -0.57
C SER A 6 -17.64 4.17 -1.71
N ALA A 7 -18.78 4.31 -2.40
CA ALA A 7 -19.17 3.40 -3.48
C ALA A 7 -18.07 3.21 -4.53
N ASN A 8 -17.23 4.24 -4.72
CA ASN A 8 -16.05 4.18 -5.59
C ASN A 8 -14.94 3.24 -5.06
N ALA A 9 -14.66 3.23 -3.76
CA ALA A 9 -13.64 2.34 -3.20
C ALA A 9 -14.05 0.87 -3.32
N GLN A 10 -15.34 0.57 -3.14
CA GLN A 10 -15.86 -0.79 -3.32
C GLN A 10 -15.79 -1.22 -4.79
N LYS A 11 -16.20 -0.36 -5.72
CA LYS A 11 -16.09 -0.61 -7.16
C LYS A 11 -14.65 -0.87 -7.61
N LEU A 12 -13.68 -0.13 -7.07
CA LEU A 12 -12.26 -0.33 -7.37
C LEU A 12 -11.76 -1.68 -6.84
N ALA A 13 -12.15 -2.06 -5.62
CA ALA A 13 -11.78 -3.36 -5.05
C ALA A 13 -12.39 -4.54 -5.84
N GLU A 14 -13.64 -4.43 -6.26
CA GLU A 14 -14.31 -5.42 -7.11
C GLU A 14 -13.64 -5.54 -8.49
N GLN A 15 -13.26 -4.41 -9.09
CA GLN A 15 -12.52 -4.39 -10.35
C GLN A 15 -11.16 -5.08 -10.20
N GLU A 16 -10.45 -4.79 -9.10
CA GLU A 16 -9.15 -5.42 -8.83
C GLU A 16 -9.28 -6.93 -8.62
N GLY A 17 -10.31 -7.38 -7.90
CA GLY A 17 -10.60 -8.80 -7.71
C GLY A 17 -10.81 -9.53 -9.03
N LYS A 18 -11.55 -8.93 -9.98
CA LYS A 18 -11.74 -9.52 -11.33
C LYS A 18 -10.42 -9.64 -12.09
N ILE A 19 -9.55 -8.64 -11.99
CA ILE A 19 -8.24 -8.66 -12.66
C ILE A 19 -7.37 -9.79 -12.10
N LEU A 20 -7.31 -9.93 -10.78
CA LEU A 20 -6.53 -10.99 -10.14
C LEU A 20 -7.04 -12.38 -10.51
N LEU A 21 -8.36 -12.57 -10.56
CA LEU A 21 -8.98 -13.83 -10.99
C LEU A 21 -8.65 -14.15 -12.46
N ALA A 22 -8.74 -13.14 -13.34
CA ALA A 22 -8.37 -13.30 -14.75
C ALA A 22 -6.89 -13.67 -14.94
N LEU A 23 -5.99 -13.14 -14.12
CA LEU A 23 -4.57 -13.49 -14.16
C LEU A 23 -4.30 -14.90 -13.64
N SER A 24 -4.97 -15.32 -12.56
CA SER A 24 -4.89 -16.69 -12.05
C SER A 24 -5.38 -17.71 -13.10
N ASP A 25 -6.48 -17.42 -13.80
CA ASP A 25 -6.98 -18.28 -14.87
C ASP A 25 -6.02 -18.40 -16.07
N LEU A 26 -5.32 -17.32 -16.40
CA LEU A 26 -4.28 -17.33 -17.43
C LEU A 26 -3.08 -18.16 -16.99
N GLN A 27 -2.66 -18.02 -15.73
CA GLN A 27 -1.52 -18.75 -15.16
C GLN A 27 -1.82 -20.25 -15.02
N GLU A 28 -3.03 -20.61 -14.61
CA GLU A 28 -3.50 -22.00 -14.49
C GLU A 28 -3.86 -22.64 -15.83
N GLY A 29 -3.78 -21.89 -16.93
CA GLY A 29 -4.07 -22.38 -18.28
C GLY A 29 -5.57 -22.65 -18.53
N ARG A 30 -6.47 -22.22 -17.63
CA ARG A 30 -7.93 -22.27 -17.84
C ARG A 30 -8.34 -21.43 -19.05
N ILE A 31 -7.61 -20.33 -19.28
CA ILE A 31 -7.81 -19.44 -20.43
C ILE A 31 -6.49 -19.32 -21.18
N GLN A 32 -6.54 -19.51 -22.50
CA GLN A 32 -5.33 -19.56 -23.33
C GLN A 32 -4.84 -18.19 -23.82
N SER A 33 -5.62 -17.12 -23.64
CA SER A 33 -5.21 -15.79 -24.12
C SER A 33 -5.72 -14.64 -23.26
N ILE A 34 -4.91 -13.59 -23.15
CA ILE A 34 -5.25 -12.32 -22.48
C ILE A 34 -6.53 -11.72 -23.10
N ARG A 35 -6.71 -11.85 -24.42
CA ARG A 35 -7.91 -11.36 -25.10
C ARG A 35 -9.16 -12.09 -24.62
N ALA A 36 -9.12 -13.42 -24.57
CA ALA A 36 -10.25 -14.23 -24.11
C ALA A 36 -10.60 -13.91 -22.64
N ALA A 37 -9.59 -13.82 -21.77
CA ALA A 37 -9.76 -13.47 -20.36
C ALA A 37 -10.36 -12.07 -20.18
N ALA A 38 -9.88 -11.08 -20.95
CA ALA A 38 -10.41 -9.73 -20.93
C ALA A 38 -11.91 -9.68 -21.30
N THR A 39 -12.34 -10.42 -22.33
CA THR A 39 -13.76 -10.54 -22.68
C THR A 39 -14.58 -11.27 -21.62
N LEU A 40 -14.08 -12.39 -21.08
CA LEU A 40 -14.79 -13.21 -20.10
C LEU A 40 -15.07 -12.44 -18.82
N TYR A 41 -14.07 -11.71 -18.33
CA TYR A 41 -14.16 -10.93 -17.10
C TYR A 41 -14.68 -9.49 -17.29
N ALA A 42 -15.00 -9.11 -18.53
CA ALA A 42 -15.42 -7.75 -18.91
C ALA A 42 -14.40 -6.67 -18.47
N ILE A 43 -13.11 -6.95 -18.64
CA ILE A 43 -12.00 -6.05 -18.29
C ILE A 43 -11.40 -5.48 -19.59
N PRO A 44 -11.05 -4.18 -19.64
CA PRO A 44 -10.29 -3.65 -20.77
C PRO A 44 -8.98 -4.43 -20.98
N ARG A 45 -8.72 -4.87 -22.20
CA ARG A 45 -7.51 -5.63 -22.54
C ARG A 45 -6.23 -4.94 -22.11
N SER A 46 -6.14 -3.62 -22.30
CA SER A 46 -4.99 -2.80 -21.91
C SER A 46 -4.72 -2.84 -20.41
N THR A 47 -5.76 -2.89 -19.58
CA THR A 47 -5.65 -3.01 -18.12
C THR A 47 -5.12 -4.38 -17.73
N LEU A 48 -5.66 -5.46 -18.32
CA LEU A 48 -5.21 -6.82 -18.02
C LEU A 48 -3.76 -7.05 -18.48
N GLN A 49 -3.40 -6.55 -19.66
CA GLN A 49 -2.04 -6.55 -20.18
C GLN A 49 -1.08 -5.80 -19.26
N ALA A 50 -1.43 -4.57 -18.86
CA ALA A 50 -0.59 -3.79 -17.94
C ALA A 50 -0.37 -4.52 -16.59
N ARG A 51 -1.40 -5.22 -16.09
CA ARG A 51 -1.29 -6.00 -14.86
C ARG A 51 -0.43 -7.25 -15.05
N SER A 52 -0.56 -7.96 -16.17
CA SER A 52 0.32 -9.10 -16.49
C SER A 52 1.78 -8.68 -16.65
N ASP A 53 2.02 -7.47 -17.15
CA ASP A 53 3.36 -6.88 -17.29
C ASP A 53 3.92 -6.41 -15.92
N GLY A 54 3.19 -6.58 -14.82
CA GLY A 54 3.64 -6.30 -13.46
C GLY A 54 3.29 -4.90 -12.92
N ARG A 55 2.45 -4.11 -13.61
CA ARG A 55 1.97 -2.84 -13.01
C ARG A 55 1.07 -3.14 -11.82
N LEU A 56 1.41 -2.61 -10.65
CA LEU A 56 0.62 -2.75 -9.43
C LEU A 56 -0.66 -1.90 -9.44
N SER A 57 -1.64 -2.27 -8.63
CA SER A 57 -2.83 -1.43 -8.41
C SER A 57 -2.45 -0.13 -7.73
N ARG A 58 -3.25 0.93 -7.94
CA ARG A 58 -3.04 2.21 -7.25
C ARG A 58 -3.05 2.06 -5.73
N VAL A 59 -3.82 1.10 -5.21
CA VAL A 59 -3.94 0.78 -3.78
C VAL A 59 -2.63 0.18 -3.23
N ASP A 60 -1.94 -0.61 -4.05
CA ASP A 60 -0.69 -1.28 -3.68
C ASP A 60 0.52 -0.34 -3.83
N ILE A 61 0.40 0.69 -4.68
CA ILE A 61 1.48 1.65 -4.94
C ILE A 61 1.52 2.70 -3.83
N PRO A 62 2.67 2.85 -3.13
CA PRO A 62 2.83 3.89 -2.13
C PRO A 62 2.63 5.29 -2.75
N PRO A 63 2.00 6.24 -2.05
CA PRO A 63 1.81 7.59 -2.56
C PRO A 63 3.15 8.27 -2.86
N ASN A 64 3.23 8.98 -3.98
CA ASN A 64 4.37 9.85 -4.26
C ASN A 64 4.50 10.89 -3.14
N GLY A 65 5.67 10.98 -2.52
CA GLY A 65 5.94 11.89 -1.39
C GLY A 65 5.78 11.28 0.01
N ARG A 66 5.53 9.97 0.11
CA ARG A 66 5.60 9.26 1.40
C ARG A 66 7.02 9.36 1.98
N LYS A 67 7.15 9.99 3.16
CA LYS A 67 8.44 10.19 3.85
C LYS A 67 8.80 9.06 4.82
N LEU A 68 7.78 8.47 5.43
CA LEU A 68 7.89 7.35 6.34
C LEU A 68 7.76 6.04 5.55
N THR A 69 8.46 5.01 6.00
CA THR A 69 8.34 3.65 5.49
C THR A 69 7.09 2.98 6.08
N GLN A 70 6.68 1.84 5.52
CA GLN A 70 5.54 1.07 6.06
C GLN A 70 5.70 0.73 7.53
N LEU A 71 6.88 0.25 7.92
CA LEU A 71 7.18 -0.12 9.29
C LEU A 71 7.11 1.07 10.25
N GLU A 72 7.57 2.25 9.80
CA GLU A 72 7.52 3.47 10.61
C GLU A 72 6.07 3.97 10.78
N GLU A 73 5.25 3.90 9.73
CA GLU A 73 3.82 4.22 9.84
C GLU A 73 3.07 3.24 10.74
N ASP A 74 3.36 1.94 10.64
CA ASP A 74 2.77 0.92 11.49
C ASP A 74 3.14 1.16 12.97
N SER A 75 4.41 1.50 13.24
CA SER A 75 4.89 1.87 14.58
C SER A 75 4.17 3.11 15.12
N LEU A 76 3.95 4.12 14.27
CA LEU A 76 3.21 5.33 14.63
C LEU A 76 1.74 5.03 14.95
N VAL A 77 1.09 4.15 14.18
CA VAL A 77 -0.29 3.70 14.43
C VAL A 77 -0.40 2.95 15.76
N GLN A 78 0.52 2.02 16.04
CA GLN A 78 0.53 1.30 17.32
C GLN A 78 0.72 2.25 18.50
N TRP A 79 1.60 3.24 18.34
CA TRP A 79 1.79 4.27 19.36
C TRP A 79 0.51 5.11 19.59
N ILE A 80 -0.20 5.51 18.53
CA ILE A 80 -1.50 6.21 18.61
C ILE A 80 -2.54 5.38 19.36
N ILE A 81 -2.71 4.10 19.00
CA ILE A 81 -3.66 3.18 19.65
C ILE A 81 -3.33 3.07 21.13
N SER A 82 -2.07 2.80 21.46
CA SER A 82 -1.63 2.69 22.85
C SER A 82 -1.86 3.99 23.65
N MET A 83 -1.82 5.15 23.00
CA MET A 83 -2.06 6.45 23.64
C MET A 83 -3.55 6.65 23.93
N ASP A 84 -4.41 6.28 22.99
CA ASP A 84 -5.86 6.35 23.13
C ASP A 84 -6.35 5.40 24.23
N GLU A 85 -5.79 4.19 24.32
CA GLU A 85 -6.04 3.23 25.41
C GLU A 85 -5.69 3.79 26.80
N ARG A 86 -4.67 4.67 26.88
CA ARG A 86 -4.27 5.36 28.12
C ARG A 86 -5.15 6.58 28.44
N GLY A 87 -6.21 6.82 27.68
CA GLY A 87 -7.14 7.93 27.88
C GLY A 87 -6.62 9.29 27.37
N ALA A 88 -5.51 9.30 26.64
CA ALA A 88 -4.95 10.51 26.06
C ALA A 88 -5.31 10.57 24.57
N ALA A 89 -6.19 11.50 24.17
CA ALA A 89 -6.51 11.70 22.76
C ALA A 89 -5.30 12.29 22.01
N PRO A 90 -4.70 11.58 21.05
CA PRO A 90 -3.53 12.07 20.33
C PRO A 90 -3.90 13.29 19.47
N ARG A 91 -3.26 14.43 19.74
CA ARG A 91 -3.42 15.62 18.90
C ARG A 91 -2.55 15.49 17.65
N LYS A 92 -2.98 16.10 16.55
CA LYS A 92 -2.22 16.15 15.28
C LYS A 92 -0.78 16.66 15.47
N ALA A 93 -0.57 17.57 16.42
CA ALA A 93 0.77 18.08 16.75
C ALA A 93 1.68 16.99 17.33
N THR A 94 1.20 16.24 18.32
CA THR A 94 1.94 15.16 18.98
C THR A 94 2.27 14.02 18.01
N VAL A 95 1.33 13.69 17.11
CA VAL A 95 1.56 12.69 16.05
C VAL A 95 2.67 13.15 15.09
N ARG A 96 2.67 14.44 14.72
CA ARG A 96 3.72 15.02 13.86
C ARG A 96 5.09 15.00 14.54
N GLU A 97 5.13 15.32 15.83
CA GLU A 97 6.37 15.28 16.61
C GLU A 97 6.95 13.87 16.66
N MET A 98 6.13 12.86 16.97
CA MET A 98 6.55 11.46 16.95
C MET A 98 7.03 11.02 15.56
N ALA A 99 6.34 11.41 14.49
CA ALA A 99 6.78 11.16 13.12
C ALA A 99 8.15 11.80 12.82
N ASN A 100 8.39 13.02 13.30
CA ASN A 100 9.68 13.69 13.15
C ASN A 100 10.79 12.99 13.95
N ILE A 101 10.49 12.49 15.15
CA ILE A 101 11.43 11.69 15.95
C ILE A 101 11.83 10.42 15.17
N LEU A 102 10.87 9.68 14.61
CA LEU A 102 11.15 8.50 13.78
C LEU A 102 12.02 8.84 12.57
N LEU A 103 11.71 9.93 11.85
CA LEU A 103 12.53 10.40 10.73
C LEU A 103 13.96 10.80 11.15
N SER A 104 14.11 11.43 12.31
CA SER A 104 15.42 11.82 12.84
C SER A 104 16.25 10.60 13.25
N ALA A 105 15.63 9.61 13.89
CA ALA A 105 16.27 8.36 14.29
C ALA A 105 16.76 7.55 13.08
N ARG A 106 15.98 7.53 11.99
CA ARG A 106 16.42 6.92 10.73
C ARG A 106 17.63 7.65 10.16
N ARG A 107 17.58 8.98 10.05
CA ARG A 107 18.71 9.76 9.54
C ARG A 107 19.99 9.56 10.35
N SER A 108 19.90 9.48 11.68
CA SER A 108 21.07 9.17 12.50
C SER A 108 21.63 7.77 12.21
N LYS A 109 20.78 6.78 11.97
CA LYS A 109 21.19 5.41 11.65
C LYS A 109 21.91 5.33 10.29
N ASP A 110 21.42 6.05 9.29
CA ASP A 110 22.04 6.12 7.96
C ASP A 110 23.44 6.76 8.02
N ILE A 111 23.62 7.80 8.85
CA ILE A 111 24.92 8.48 9.06
C ILE A 111 25.92 7.55 9.77
N SER A 112 25.49 6.81 10.78
CA SER A 112 26.36 5.87 11.51
C SER A 112 26.78 4.66 10.66
N GLN A 113 25.94 4.21 9.72
CA GLN A 113 26.29 3.10 8.82
C GLN A 113 27.33 3.50 7.76
N HIS A 114 27.30 4.74 7.26
CA HIS A 114 28.28 5.23 6.29
C HIS A 114 29.65 5.55 6.92
N ALA A 115 29.70 5.86 8.21
CA ALA A 115 30.95 6.15 8.92
C ALA A 115 31.84 4.91 9.15
N ILE A 116 31.28 3.69 9.08
CA ILE A 116 32.01 2.44 9.39
C ILE A 116 32.69 1.85 8.13
N THR A 117 32.36 2.30 6.92
CA THR A 117 32.90 1.74 5.67
C THR A 117 34.14 2.47 5.13
N ILE A 118 34.60 3.55 5.77
CA ILE A 118 35.74 4.38 5.29
C ILE A 118 37.00 4.22 6.18
N SER A 119 37.13 3.13 6.94
CA SER A 119 38.34 2.81 7.74
C SER A 119 38.86 1.42 7.41
#